data_AF-A0A252B7S5-F1
#
_entry.id   AF-A0A252B7S5-F1
#
_cell.length_a   1.000
_cell.length_b   1.000
_cell.length_c   1.000
_cell.angle_alpha   90.00
_cell.angle_beta   90.00
_cell.angle_gamma   90.00
#
_symmetry.space_group_name_H-M   'P 1'
#
loop_
_entity.id
_entity.type
_entity.pdbx_description
1 polymer ?
#
loop_
_entity_poly.entity_id
_entity_poly.type
_entity_poly.pdbx_seq_one_letter_code
_entity_poly.pdbx_strand_id
1 'polypeptide(L)'
;MKISNGVLAAAMVAGLSLSGLSAHAAGPGGWGGGMGVGSTFGGPGGNALDGLDLTHKQRNQITTILKEAHDQDQAQDTQEEFENLHEQIQDLLSVPGPLDQNQIAQVQQKMAALRAEREARHLQTASRIHDVLTPEQLTQMRERQRKIHDLLSQLNALQHPAQQISSDNQKK
;
A
#
# COMPACT_ATOMS: atom_id res chain seq x y z
N MET A 1 58.60 56.67 -2.11
CA MET A 1 57.50 57.41 -1.45
C MET A 1 56.34 56.45 -1.19
N LYS A 2 55.69 56.65 -0.05
CA LYS A 2 54.70 55.80 0.62
C LYS A 2 53.49 55.44 -0.27
N ILE A 3 53.00 54.20 -0.17
CA ILE A 3 51.64 53.85 -0.58
C ILE A 3 51.01 53.05 0.57
N SER A 4 49.89 53.55 1.05
CA SER A 4 49.23 53.19 2.32
C SER A 4 48.31 51.98 2.18
N ASN A 5 48.12 51.34 3.33
CA ASN A 5 47.42 50.09 3.58
C ASN A 5 45.90 50.14 3.33
N GLY A 6 45.37 49.05 2.79
CA GLY A 6 43.94 48.73 2.84
C GLY A 6 43.74 47.22 2.96
N VAL A 7 43.66 46.71 4.19
CA VAL A 7 43.24 45.33 4.47
C VAL A 7 42.08 45.40 5.45
N LEU A 8 40.87 45.15 4.94
CA LEU A 8 39.67 44.88 5.72
C LEU A 8 39.75 43.44 6.20
N ALA A 9 40.04 43.26 7.49
CA ALA A 9 39.90 41.99 8.18
C ALA A 9 38.64 42.04 9.05
N ALA A 10 37.54 41.48 8.56
CA ALA A 10 36.36 41.21 9.37
C ALA A 10 36.50 39.79 9.96
N ALA A 11 36.89 39.73 11.23
CA ALA A 11 36.91 38.49 12.00
C ALA A 11 35.46 38.09 12.33
N MET A 12 34.94 37.06 11.66
CA MET A 12 33.73 36.38 12.10
C MET A 12 34.09 35.37 13.19
N VAL A 13 33.58 35.63 14.40
CA VAL A 13 33.68 34.74 15.55
C VAL A 13 32.91 33.46 15.23
N ALA A 14 33.62 32.34 15.17
CA ALA A 14 33.03 31.02 15.08
C ALA A 14 32.35 30.65 16.40
N GLY A 15 31.02 30.77 16.46
CA GLY A 15 30.21 30.19 17.52
C GLY A 15 30.14 28.67 17.33
N LEU A 16 30.91 27.92 18.13
CA LEU A 16 30.76 26.47 18.25
C LEU A 16 29.60 26.16 19.20
N SER A 17 28.39 26.00 18.66
CA SER A 17 27.29 25.35 19.36
C SER A 17 27.27 23.85 19.02
N LEU A 18 27.89 23.02 19.89
CA LEU A 18 27.66 21.58 19.91
C LEU A 18 26.26 21.32 20.50
N SER A 19 25.24 21.21 19.66
CA SER A 19 23.92 20.69 20.05
C SER A 19 23.16 20.25 18.81
N GLY A 20 23.15 18.95 18.53
CA GLY A 20 22.35 18.40 17.45
C GLY A 20 22.76 16.99 17.08
N LEU A 21 22.40 16.02 17.90
CA LEU A 21 22.27 14.63 17.46
C LEU A 21 21.17 14.59 16.39
N SER A 22 21.53 14.68 15.11
CA SER A 22 20.62 14.39 14.01
C SER A 22 20.47 12.87 13.87
N ALA A 23 19.75 12.27 14.83
CA ALA A 23 18.88 11.15 14.50
C ALA A 23 17.75 11.66 13.58
N HIS A 24 17.12 10.76 12.85
CA HIS A 24 16.18 10.95 11.73
C HIS A 24 16.87 10.98 10.35
N ALA A 25 17.55 9.87 10.03
CA ALA A 25 17.42 9.29 8.70
C ALA A 25 15.97 8.82 8.50
N ALA A 26 15.06 9.78 8.30
CA ALA A 26 13.74 9.56 7.76
C ALA A 26 13.78 10.09 6.33
N GLY A 27 14.07 9.20 5.38
CA GLY A 27 13.84 9.50 3.97
C GLY A 27 12.36 9.85 3.77
N PRO A 28 12.03 10.73 2.81
CA PRO A 28 10.64 11.12 2.57
C PRO A 28 9.82 9.90 2.14
N GLY A 29 8.80 9.58 2.94
CA GLY A 29 7.65 8.77 2.55
C GLY A 29 7.94 7.31 2.25
N GLY A 30 7.94 6.46 3.28
CA GLY A 30 7.66 5.04 3.10
C GLY A 30 6.27 4.87 2.46
N TRP A 31 6.20 4.13 1.37
CA TRP A 31 4.98 3.89 0.62
C TRP A 31 4.01 3.09 1.50
N GLY A 32 2.85 3.69 1.79
CA GLY A 32 1.88 3.33 2.82
C GLY A 32 1.67 1.83 3.08
N GLY A 33 2.02 1.41 4.30
CA GLY A 33 1.50 0.20 4.92
C GLY A 33 0.13 0.50 5.54
N GLY A 34 -0.93 0.29 4.77
CA GLY A 34 -2.30 0.44 5.23
C GLY A 34 -3.26 -0.15 4.19
N MET A 35 -4.44 -0.59 4.63
CA MET A 35 -5.55 -1.15 3.80
C MET A 35 -6.18 -0.12 2.82
N GLY A 36 -5.38 0.79 2.26
CA GLY A 36 -5.79 1.73 1.21
C GLY A 36 -5.24 1.31 -0.16
N VAL A 37 -5.50 2.14 -1.19
CA VAL A 37 -5.08 2.04 -2.61
C VAL A 37 -3.70 1.41 -2.88
N GLY A 38 -2.76 1.52 -1.93
CA GLY A 38 -1.47 0.83 -1.95
C GLY A 38 -1.57 -0.70 -2.01
N SER A 39 -2.71 -1.30 -1.66
CA SER A 39 -2.95 -2.76 -1.68
C SER A 39 -3.04 -3.35 -3.09
N THR A 40 -3.43 -2.56 -4.10
CA THR A 40 -3.46 -3.00 -5.50
C THR A 40 -2.08 -3.41 -6.01
N PHE A 41 -1.05 -2.76 -5.46
CA PHE A 41 0.36 -3.07 -5.69
C PHE A 41 1.04 -3.64 -4.45
N GLY A 42 0.34 -3.70 -3.32
CA GLY A 42 0.83 -4.09 -1.99
C GLY A 42 0.24 -5.43 -1.63
N GLY A 43 0.80 -6.48 -2.21
CA GLY A 43 0.56 -7.85 -1.73
C GLY A 43 1.35 -8.14 -0.46
N PRO A 44 1.13 -9.31 0.17
CA PRO A 44 2.11 -9.80 1.13
C PRO A 44 3.48 -9.80 0.43
N GLY A 45 4.43 -9.02 0.95
CA GLY A 45 5.76 -8.82 0.35
C GLY A 45 6.10 -7.41 -0.17
N GLY A 46 5.24 -6.40 0.03
CA GLY A 46 5.57 -4.99 -0.22
C GLY A 46 5.01 -4.41 -1.51
N ASN A 47 5.39 -3.16 -1.85
CA ASN A 47 4.84 -2.44 -2.99
C ASN A 47 5.44 -2.97 -4.31
N ALA A 48 4.60 -3.18 -5.33
CA ALA A 48 4.99 -3.67 -6.66
C ALA A 48 6.03 -2.80 -7.34
N LEU A 49 6.13 -1.52 -6.97
CA LEU A 49 7.08 -0.57 -7.53
C LEU A 49 8.47 -0.61 -6.88
N ASP A 50 8.61 -1.31 -5.74
CA ASP A 50 9.86 -1.31 -4.98
C ASP A 50 11.02 -1.95 -5.76
N GLY A 51 12.18 -1.28 -5.74
CA GLY A 51 13.38 -1.75 -6.43
C GLY A 51 13.36 -1.58 -7.95
N LEU A 52 12.35 -0.90 -8.52
CA LEU A 52 12.42 -0.45 -9.90
C LEU A 52 13.22 0.85 -10.01
N ASP A 53 14.11 0.92 -10.99
CA ASP A 53 14.84 2.14 -11.35
C ASP A 53 13.92 3.09 -12.12
N LEU A 54 13.04 3.77 -11.40
CA LEU A 54 12.14 4.77 -11.97
C LEU A 54 12.89 6.07 -12.26
N THR A 55 12.62 6.69 -13.40
CA THR A 55 13.05 8.06 -13.67
C THR A 55 12.32 9.04 -12.76
N HIS A 56 12.85 10.26 -12.57
CA HIS A 56 12.17 11.30 -11.80
C HIS A 56 10.78 11.63 -12.36
N LYS A 57 10.65 11.65 -13.70
CA LYS A 57 9.36 11.89 -14.37
C LYS A 57 8.35 10.78 -14.05
N GLN A 58 8.75 9.52 -14.15
CA GLN A 58 7.88 8.37 -13.84
C GLN A 58 7.45 8.39 -12.37
N ARG A 59 8.38 8.63 -11.44
CA ARG A 59 8.07 8.76 -10.00
C ARG A 59 7.00 9.81 -9.75
N ASN A 60 7.16 11.00 -10.31
CA ASN A 60 6.18 12.08 -10.13
C ASN A 60 4.80 11.70 -10.70
N GLN A 61 4.74 11.11 -11.90
CA GLN A 61 3.49 10.68 -12.51
C GLN A 61 2.78 9.62 -11.66
N ILE A 62 3.51 8.62 -11.19
CA ILE A 62 2.98 7.56 -10.34
C ILE A 62 2.48 8.12 -9.00
N THR A 63 3.23 9.01 -8.36
CA THR A 63 2.81 9.67 -7.12
C THR A 63 1.51 10.44 -7.31
N THR A 64 1.37 11.17 -8.43
CA THR A 64 0.11 11.85 -8.76
C THR A 64 -1.04 10.86 -8.92
N ILE A 65 -0.84 9.77 -9.69
CA ILE A 65 -1.87 8.73 -9.88
C ILE A 65 -2.31 8.13 -8.54
N LEU A 66 -1.36 7.77 -7.67
CA LEU A 66 -1.66 7.17 -6.37
C LEU A 66 -2.34 8.16 -5.44
N LYS A 67 -1.97 9.44 -5.47
CA LYS A 67 -2.64 10.49 -4.71
C LYS A 67 -4.09 10.66 -5.15
N GLU A 68 -4.34 10.77 -6.45
CA GLU A 68 -5.70 10.87 -6.99
C GLU A 68 -6.56 9.66 -6.59
N ALA A 69 -6.01 8.45 -6.71
CA ALA A 69 -6.71 7.23 -6.33
C ALA A 69 -6.99 7.19 -4.82
N HIS A 70 -6.02 7.61 -3.99
CA HIS A 70 -6.22 7.72 -2.55
C HIS A 70 -7.31 8.73 -2.19
N ASP A 71 -7.29 9.92 -2.81
CA ASP A 71 -8.28 10.97 -2.57
C ASP A 71 -9.69 10.51 -3.00
N GLN A 72 -9.80 9.71 -4.07
CA GLN A 72 -11.05 9.07 -4.49
C GLN A 72 -11.55 8.03 -3.48
N ASP A 73 -10.65 7.19 -2.96
CA ASP A 73 -10.99 6.18 -1.95
C ASP A 73 -11.38 6.79 -0.59
N GLN A 74 -10.87 7.99 -0.28
CA GLN A 74 -11.20 8.75 0.92
C GLN A 74 -12.40 9.70 0.72
N ALA A 75 -13.02 9.71 -0.46
CA ALA A 75 -14.23 10.49 -0.67
C ALA A 75 -15.30 10.06 0.33
N GLN A 76 -15.94 11.03 0.99
CA GLN A 76 -16.89 10.78 2.08
C GLN A 76 -17.97 9.78 1.67
N ASP A 77 -18.52 9.94 0.46
CA ASP A 77 -19.55 9.06 -0.10
C ASP A 77 -19.11 7.58 -0.13
N THR A 78 -17.86 7.29 -0.51
CA THR A 78 -17.36 5.90 -0.56
C THR A 78 -17.22 5.30 0.84
N GLN A 79 -16.75 6.08 1.81
CA GLN A 79 -16.59 5.62 3.19
C GLN A 79 -17.95 5.39 3.85
N GLU A 80 -18.88 6.33 3.68
CA GLU A 80 -20.24 6.26 4.21
C GLU A 80 -20.99 5.03 3.66
N GLU A 81 -20.80 4.66 2.39
CA GLU A 81 -21.42 3.46 1.81
C GLU A 81 -20.97 2.15 2.48
N PHE A 82 -19.69 2.01 2.81
CA PHE A 82 -19.17 0.84 3.52
C PHE A 82 -19.63 0.81 4.99
N GLU A 83 -19.64 1.96 5.66
CA GLU A 83 -20.11 2.10 7.04
C GLU A 83 -21.60 1.75 7.14
N ASN A 84 -22.43 2.31 6.26
CA ASN A 84 -23.86 2.04 6.21
C ASN A 84 -24.16 0.55 5.92
N LEU A 85 -23.38 -0.09 5.05
CA LEU A 85 -23.51 -1.53 4.83
C LEU A 85 -23.12 -2.34 6.07
N HIS A 86 -22.09 -1.92 6.81
CA HIS A 86 -21.70 -2.57 8.04
C HIS A 86 -22.80 -2.47 9.11
N GLU A 87 -23.39 -1.28 9.28
CA GLU A 87 -24.53 -1.06 10.18
C GLU A 87 -25.74 -1.91 9.78
N GLN A 88 -26.12 -1.95 8.49
CA GLN A 88 -27.21 -2.80 8.00
C GLN A 88 -26.98 -4.29 8.32
N ILE A 89 -25.74 -4.79 8.15
CA ILE A 89 -25.39 -6.17 8.50
C ILE A 89 -25.52 -6.39 10.01
N GLN A 90 -24.98 -5.47 10.81
CA GLN A 90 -25.02 -5.57 12.27
C GLN A 90 -26.47 -5.58 12.78
N ASP A 91 -27.32 -4.71 12.26
CA ASP A 91 -28.73 -4.62 12.63
C ASP A 91 -29.46 -5.92 12.27
N LEU A 92 -29.31 -6.41 11.04
CA LEU A 92 -29.93 -7.65 10.58
C LEU A 92 -29.56 -8.86 11.43
N LEU A 93 -28.30 -8.95 11.85
CA LEU A 93 -27.79 -10.08 12.64
C LEU A 93 -28.06 -9.95 14.14
N SER A 94 -28.49 -8.77 14.61
CA SER A 94 -28.79 -8.52 16.02
C SER A 94 -30.27 -8.68 16.37
N VAL A 95 -31.15 -8.84 15.37
CA VAL A 95 -32.59 -9.05 15.60
C VAL A 95 -32.84 -10.45 16.21
N PRO A 96 -33.57 -10.56 17.33
CA PRO A 96 -33.95 -11.84 17.89
C PRO A 96 -34.98 -12.55 17.00
N GLY A 97 -34.79 -13.84 16.75
CA GLY A 97 -35.69 -14.66 15.96
C GLY A 97 -35.07 -15.15 14.65
N PRO A 98 -35.87 -15.70 13.71
CA PRO A 98 -35.37 -16.14 12.42
C PRO A 98 -34.92 -14.96 11.57
N LEU A 99 -33.77 -15.11 10.90
CA LEU A 99 -33.21 -14.09 10.03
C LEU A 99 -34.03 -13.95 8.73
N ASP A 100 -34.24 -12.71 8.30
CA ASP A 100 -34.85 -12.41 7.00
C ASP A 100 -33.84 -12.66 5.87
N GLN A 101 -34.00 -13.82 5.22
CA GLN A 101 -33.13 -14.26 4.12
C GLN A 101 -33.18 -13.33 2.91
N ASN A 102 -34.30 -12.64 2.68
CA ASN A 102 -34.41 -11.69 1.56
C ASN A 102 -33.56 -10.45 1.82
N GLN A 103 -33.59 -9.93 3.05
CA GLN A 103 -32.75 -8.78 3.43
C GLN A 103 -31.26 -9.13 3.43
N ILE A 104 -30.89 -10.33 3.89
CA ILE A 104 -29.51 -10.83 3.78
C ILE A 104 -29.05 -10.86 2.31
N ALA A 105 -29.87 -11.40 1.41
CA ALA A 105 -29.54 -11.46 -0.01
C ALA A 105 -29.37 -10.06 -0.63
N GLN A 106 -30.23 -9.10 -0.25
CA GLN A 106 -30.11 -7.71 -0.71
C GLN A 106 -28.82 -7.04 -0.24
N VAL A 107 -28.48 -7.18 1.04
CA VAL A 107 -27.24 -6.61 1.60
C VAL A 107 -26.01 -7.27 0.98
N GLN A 108 -26.05 -8.59 0.76
CA GLN A 108 -24.98 -9.30 0.04
C GLN A 108 -24.79 -8.75 -1.38
N GLN A 109 -25.88 -8.47 -2.11
CA GLN A 109 -25.81 -7.91 -3.45
C GLN A 109 -25.21 -6.49 -3.45
N LYS A 110 -25.63 -5.63 -2.52
CA LYS A 110 -25.07 -4.27 -2.38
C LYS A 110 -23.56 -4.32 -2.07
N MET A 111 -23.17 -5.18 -1.13
CA MET A 111 -21.77 -5.38 -0.77
C MET A 111 -20.93 -5.90 -1.96
N ALA A 112 -21.47 -6.83 -2.75
CA ALA A 112 -20.81 -7.31 -3.95
C ALA A 112 -20.62 -6.20 -4.99
N ALA A 113 -21.65 -5.38 -5.22
CA ALA A 113 -21.58 -4.26 -6.15
C ALA A 113 -20.54 -3.22 -5.73
N LEU A 114 -20.54 -2.81 -4.46
CA LEU A 114 -19.60 -1.83 -3.94
C LEU A 114 -18.14 -2.32 -4.00
N ARG A 115 -17.91 -3.60 -3.69
CA ARG A 115 -16.58 -4.23 -3.85
C ARG A 115 -16.14 -4.26 -5.31
N ALA A 116 -17.04 -4.62 -6.23
CA ALA A 116 -16.74 -4.68 -7.65
C ALA A 116 -16.38 -3.29 -8.21
N GLU A 117 -17.09 -2.24 -7.79
CA GLU A 117 -16.78 -0.88 -8.20
C GLU A 117 -15.41 -0.41 -7.68
N ARG A 118 -15.12 -0.68 -6.41
CA ARG A 118 -13.82 -0.38 -5.82
C ARG A 118 -12.68 -1.10 -6.55
N GLU A 119 -12.85 -2.39 -6.85
CA GLU A 119 -11.88 -3.17 -7.60
C GLU A 119 -11.66 -2.61 -9.02
N ALA A 120 -12.73 -2.17 -9.69
CA ALA A 120 -12.63 -1.53 -11.00
C ALA A 120 -11.78 -0.25 -10.95
N ARG A 121 -11.95 0.60 -9.93
CA ARG A 121 -11.12 1.81 -9.72
C ARG A 121 -9.66 1.46 -9.46
N HIS A 122 -9.40 0.42 -8.67
CA HIS A 122 -8.05 -0.08 -8.42
C HIS A 122 -7.39 -0.60 -9.71
N LEU A 123 -8.10 -1.38 -10.52
CA LEU A 123 -7.60 -1.86 -11.82
C LEU A 123 -7.33 -0.72 -12.80
N GLN A 124 -8.16 0.32 -12.81
CA GLN A 124 -7.91 1.51 -13.61
C GLN A 124 -6.65 2.23 -13.15
N THR A 125 -6.46 2.39 -11.85
CA THR A 125 -5.24 2.95 -11.25
C THR A 125 -4.01 2.13 -11.63
N ALA A 126 -4.12 0.80 -11.56
CA ALA A 126 -3.04 -0.09 -11.93
C ALA A 126 -2.69 0.00 -13.43
N SER A 127 -3.68 0.09 -14.31
CA SER A 127 -3.47 0.30 -15.75
C SER A 127 -2.75 1.62 -16.02
N ARG A 128 -3.14 2.71 -15.36
CA ARG A 128 -2.47 4.01 -15.50
C ARG A 128 -0.99 3.94 -15.09
N ILE A 129 -0.68 3.19 -14.03
CA ILE A 129 0.72 3.00 -13.59
C ILE A 129 1.48 2.11 -14.57
N HIS A 130 0.86 1.03 -15.07
CA HIS A 130 1.44 0.17 -16.09
C HIS A 130 1.92 0.99 -17.31
N ASP A 131 1.10 1.94 -17.78
CA ASP A 131 1.41 2.76 -18.96
C ASP A 131 2.56 3.76 -18.74
N VAL A 132 2.96 4.00 -17.48
CA VAL A 132 4.11 4.84 -17.14
C VAL A 132 5.43 4.05 -17.17
N LEU A 133 5.36 2.73 -16.97
CA LEU A 133 6.53 1.86 -16.86
C LEU A 133 7.04 1.40 -18.23
N THR A 134 8.34 1.14 -18.34
CA THR A 134 8.92 0.53 -19.54
C THR A 134 8.71 -0.98 -19.56
N PRO A 135 8.79 -1.65 -20.73
CA PRO A 135 8.70 -3.11 -20.82
C PRO A 135 9.71 -3.84 -19.92
N GLU A 136 10.92 -3.30 -19.78
CA GLU A 136 11.97 -3.85 -18.93
C GLU A 136 11.59 -3.73 -17.44
N GLN A 137 11.07 -2.58 -17.01
CA GLN A 137 10.59 -2.37 -15.64
C GLN A 137 9.41 -3.29 -15.31
N LEU A 138 8.48 -3.49 -16.25
CA LEU A 138 7.37 -4.43 -16.10
C LEU A 138 7.85 -5.88 -15.97
N THR A 139 8.88 -6.26 -16.73
CA THR A 139 9.51 -7.58 -16.64
C THR A 139 10.15 -7.79 -15.27
N GLN A 140 10.94 -6.82 -14.80
CA GLN A 140 11.55 -6.84 -13.47
C GLN A 140 10.50 -6.96 -12.36
N MET A 141 9.41 -6.18 -12.44
CA MET A 141 8.30 -6.25 -11.50
C MET A 141 7.69 -7.66 -11.46
N ARG A 142 7.40 -8.25 -12.62
CA ARG A 142 6.81 -9.59 -12.72
C ARG A 142 7.71 -10.67 -12.13
N GLU A 143 9.02 -10.60 -12.40
CA GLU A 143 9.99 -11.55 -11.83
C GLU A 143 10.07 -11.43 -10.32
N ARG A 144 10.07 -10.20 -9.78
CA ARG A 144 10.09 -9.96 -8.34
C ARG A 144 8.82 -10.51 -7.67
N GLN A 145 7.65 -10.25 -8.25
CA GLN A 145 6.37 -10.75 -7.75
C GLN A 145 6.34 -12.28 -7.68
N ARG A 146 6.86 -12.97 -8.72
CA ARG A 146 6.99 -14.44 -8.71
C ARG A 146 7.87 -14.92 -7.56
N LYS A 147 9.06 -14.31 -7.38
CA LYS A 147 9.97 -14.67 -6.29
C LYS A 147 9.33 -14.48 -4.91
N ILE A 148 8.63 -13.35 -4.70
CA ILE A 148 7.91 -13.08 -3.45
C ILE A 148 6.84 -14.15 -3.22
N HIS A 149 6.04 -14.46 -4.24
CA HIS A 149 5.01 -15.51 -4.16
C HIS A 149 5.61 -16.87 -3.79
N ASP A 150 6.68 -17.28 -4.46
CA ASP A 150 7.35 -18.56 -4.20
C ASP A 150 7.94 -18.61 -2.79
N LEU A 151 8.51 -17.50 -2.30
CA LEU A 151 9.05 -17.41 -0.94
C LEU A 151 7.95 -17.48 0.12
N LEU A 152 6.83 -16.79 -0.09
CA LEU A 152 5.68 -16.85 0.82
C LEU A 152 5.03 -18.23 0.83
N SER A 153 4.95 -18.89 -0.34
CA SER A 153 4.48 -20.27 -0.45
C SER A 153 5.37 -21.23 0.35
N GLN A 154 6.70 -21.11 0.21
CA GLN A 154 7.65 -21.90 0.98
C GLN A 154 7.55 -21.62 2.49
N LEU A 155 7.44 -20.36 2.89
CA LEU A 155 7.27 -19.97 4.29
C LEU A 155 5.95 -20.53 4.85
N ASN A 156 4.86 -20.48 4.09
CA ASN A 156 3.59 -21.05 4.50
C ASN A 156 3.67 -22.58 4.67
N ALA A 157 4.37 -23.27 3.77
CA ALA A 157 4.61 -24.71 3.87
C ALA A 157 5.50 -25.11 5.06
N LEU A 158 6.46 -24.25 5.44
CA LEU A 158 7.27 -24.45 6.64
C LEU A 158 6.52 -24.15 7.94
N GLN A 159 5.59 -23.18 7.92
CA GLN A 159 4.73 -22.83 9.07
C GLN A 159 3.60 -23.84 9.29
N HIS A 160 3.07 -24.39 8.20
CA HIS A 160 2.08 -25.44 8.20
C HIS A 160 2.70 -26.68 7.54
N PRO A 161 3.76 -27.26 8.15
CA PRO A 161 4.30 -28.52 7.65
C PRO A 161 3.13 -29.47 7.68
N ALA A 162 2.84 -30.10 6.53
CA ALA A 162 1.64 -30.89 6.30
C ALA A 162 1.24 -31.57 7.61
N GLN A 163 0.01 -31.31 8.07
CA GLN A 163 -0.61 -32.28 8.97
C GLN A 163 -0.76 -33.56 8.16
N GLN A 164 0.33 -34.32 8.05
CA GLN A 164 0.34 -35.74 7.77
C GLN A 164 -0.33 -36.37 8.98
N ILE A 165 -1.63 -36.13 9.11
CA ILE A 165 -2.50 -36.89 9.98
C ILE A 165 -2.39 -38.29 9.44
N SER A 166 -1.66 -39.10 10.21
CA SER A 166 -1.64 -40.53 10.20
C SER A 166 -3.07 -41.05 10.00
N SER A 167 -3.47 -41.23 8.75
CA SER A 167 -4.68 -41.96 8.37
C SER A 167 -4.47 -43.47 8.51
N ASP A 168 -3.35 -43.87 9.12
CA ASP A 168 -2.92 -45.27 9.29
C ASP A 168 -3.42 -45.90 10.62
N ASN A 169 -4.28 -45.23 11.38
CA ASN A 169 -4.81 -45.77 12.65
C ASN A 169 -6.33 -46.02 12.67
N GLN A 170 -6.97 -46.13 11.50
CA GLN A 170 -8.40 -46.51 11.37
C GLN A 170 -8.59 -47.93 10.78
N LYS A 171 -7.60 -48.81 10.94
CA LYS A 171 -7.77 -50.26 10.74
C LYS A 171 -7.22 -51.04 11.93
N LYS A 172 -7.97 -51.08 13.02
CA LYS A 172 -7.94 -52.20 13.96
C LYS A 172 -9.27 -52.35 14.67
#